data_AF-A0A2M7B5H9-F1
#
_entry.id   AF-A0A2M7B5H9-F1
#
_cell.length_a   1.000
_cell.length_b   1.000
_cell.length_c   1.000
_cell.angle_alpha   90.00
_cell.angle_beta   90.00
_cell.angle_gamma   90.00
#
_symmetry.space_group_name_H-M   'P 1'
#
loop_
_entity.id
_entity.type
_entity.pdbx_description
1 polymer ?
#
loop_
_entity_poly.entity_id
_entity_poly.type
_entity_poly.pdbx_seq_one_letter_code
_entity_poly.pdbx_strand_id
1 'polypeptide(L)' 'MMSILRFSGVIFLLSPILLYWLVHGSYDRYLWIINGPFPFSHLGSAPFQILVYMGLVAVGILLILISFILGRRQSNN' A
#
# COMPACT_ATOMS: atom_id res chain seq x y z
N MET A 1 5.33 -10.50 -17.77
CA MET A 1 5.16 -9.06 -17.46
C MET A 1 3.82 -8.74 -16.80
N MET A 2 2.66 -9.02 -17.42
CA MET A 2 1.33 -8.66 -16.90
C MET A 2 0.94 -9.33 -15.57
N SER A 3 1.41 -10.54 -15.33
CA SER A 3 1.17 -11.22 -14.04
C SER A 3 1.87 -10.52 -12.88
N ILE A 4 3.02 -9.87 -13.13
CA ILE A 4 3.78 -9.14 -12.10
C ILE A 4 3.05 -7.87 -11.69
N LEU A 5 2.51 -7.09 -12.64
CA LEU A 5 1.74 -5.87 -12.34
C LEU A 5 0.47 -6.17 -11.55
N ARG A 6 -0.25 -7.26 -11.89
CA ARG A 6 -1.43 -7.67 -11.12
C ARG A 6 -1.06 -8.09 -9.72
N PHE A 7 -0.01 -8.89 -9.58
CA PHE A 7 0.45 -9.37 -8.28
C PHE A 7 0.94 -8.21 -7.38
N SER A 8 1.75 -7.29 -7.93
CA SER A 8 2.19 -6.11 -7.19
C SER A 8 1.01 -5.21 -6.80
N GLY A 9 0.04 -5.02 -7.69
CA GLY A 9 -1.18 -4.29 -7.37
C GLY A 9 -1.97 -4.89 -6.20
N VAL A 10 -2.10 -6.22 -6.15
CA VAL A 10 -2.73 -6.93 -5.01
C VAL A 10 -1.91 -6.73 -3.72
N ILE A 11 -0.58 -6.79 -3.78
CA ILE A 11 0.28 -6.50 -2.62
C ILE A 11 0.02 -5.09 -2.11
N PHE A 12 -0.03 -4.09 -2.99
CA PHE A 12 -0.33 -2.71 -2.60
C PHE A 12 -1.72 -2.57 -1.97
N LEU A 13 -2.74 -3.28 -2.48
CA LEU A 13 -4.08 -3.29 -1.88
C LEU A 13 -4.11 -3.91 -0.48
N LEU A 14 -3.31 -4.94 -0.22
CA LEU A 14 -3.25 -5.62 1.08
C LEU A 14 -2.29 -4.94 2.07
N SER A 15 -1.37 -4.10 1.57
CA SER A 15 -0.36 -3.43 2.39
C SER A 15 -0.90 -2.56 3.53
N PRO A 16 -2.06 -1.89 3.45
CA PRO A 16 -2.63 -1.16 4.59
C PRO A 16 -2.93 -2.07 5.77
N ILE A 17 -3.36 -3.31 5.53
CA ILE A 17 -3.65 -4.29 6.61
C ILE A 17 -2.34 -4.68 7.31
N LEU A 18 -1.30 -4.96 6.52
CA LEU A 18 0.02 -5.31 7.05
C LEU A 18 0.64 -4.15 7.82
N LEU A 19 0.53 -2.92 7.30
CA LEU A 19 1.00 -1.71 7.97
C LEU A 19 0.22 -1.43 9.25
N TYR A 20 -1.10 -1.61 9.24
CA TYR A 20 -1.92 -1.45 10.44
C TYR A 20 -1.47 -2.42 11.52
N TRP A 21 -1.28 -3.69 11.16
CA TRP A 21 -0.80 -4.71 12.07
C TRP A 21 0.62 -4.42 12.59
N LEU A 22 1.52 -3.94 11.72
CA LEU A 22 2.88 -3.53 12.12
C LEU A 22 2.85 -2.40 13.15
N VAL A 23 2.02 -1.38 12.92
CA VAL A 23 1.93 -0.19 13.79
C VAL A 23 1.23 -0.51 15.11
N HIS A 24 0.15 -1.28 15.08
CA HIS A 24 -0.74 -1.48 16.25
C HIS A 24 -0.57 -2.84 16.94
N GLY A 25 0.25 -3.75 16.40
CA GLY A 25 0.38 -5.10 16.93
C GLY A 25 1.12 -5.23 18.27
N SER A 26 1.71 -4.16 18.79
CA SER A 26 2.27 -4.09 20.16
C SER A 26 2.34 -2.63 20.59
N TYR A 27 2.06 -2.37 21.86
CA TYR A 27 2.14 -1.03 22.44
C TYR A 27 3.57 -0.47 22.41
N ASP A 28 4.58 -1.28 22.76
CA ASP A 28 5.99 -0.84 22.75
C ASP A 28 6.45 -0.52 21.33
N ARG A 29 6.02 -1.32 20.35
CA ARG A 29 6.31 -1.08 18.93
C ARG A 29 5.61 0.17 18.43
N TYR A 30 4.35 0.37 18.81
CA TYR A 30 3.62 1.59 18.48
C TYR A 30 4.36 2.81 19.00
N LEU A 31 4.75 2.84 20.28
CA LEU A 31 5.52 3.93 20.87
C LEU A 31 6.87 4.16 20.17
N TRP A 32 7.58 3.09 19.83
CA TRP A 32 8.84 3.19 19.09
C TRP A 32 8.64 3.81 17.70
N ILE A 33 7.58 3.42 16.98
CA ILE A 33 7.26 3.95 15.64
C ILE A 33 6.92 5.45 15.71
N ILE A 34 6.03 5.86 16.63
CA ILE A 34 5.57 7.25 16.70
C ILE A 34 6.62 8.22 17.25
N ASN A 35 7.61 7.72 18.00
CA ASN A 35 8.76 8.52 18.45
C ASN A 35 9.95 8.45 17.48
N GLY A 36 9.82 7.70 16.38
CA GLY A 36 10.86 7.54 15.37
C GLY A 36 11.04 8.75 14.44
N PRO A 37 11.91 8.65 13.43
CA PRO A 37 12.05 9.70 12.43
C PRO A 37 10.82 9.79 11.52
N PHE A 38 10.62 10.94 10.87
CA PHE A 38 9.66 11.06 9.77
C PHE A 38 9.98 10.03 8.67
N PRO A 39 8.99 9.38 8.03
CA PRO A 39 7.54 9.56 8.18
C PRO A 39 6.89 8.75 9.32
N PHE A 40 7.64 7.89 10.00
CA PHE A 40 7.10 6.94 10.98
C PHE A 40 6.49 7.64 12.21
N SER A 41 7.08 8.74 12.66
CA SER A 41 6.52 9.54 13.76
C SER A 41 5.09 10.03 13.51
N HIS A 42 4.72 10.20 12.25
CA HIS A 42 3.42 10.72 11.86
C HIS A 42 2.40 9.61 11.59
N LEU A 43 2.83 8.33 11.52
CA LEU A 43 1.93 7.19 11.32
C LEU A 43 0.97 6.94 12.49
N GLY A 44 1.26 7.49 13.68
CA GLY A 44 0.31 7.50 14.80
C GLY A 44 -0.81 8.54 14.65
N SER A 45 -0.69 9.46 13.68
CA SER A 45 -1.74 10.45 13.42
C SER A 45 -2.73 9.91 12.39
N ALA A 46 -4.02 9.97 12.74
CA ALA A 46 -5.08 9.47 11.86
C ALA A 46 -5.06 10.12 10.44
N PRO A 47 -4.88 11.45 10.28
CA PRO A 47 -4.86 12.06 8.95
C PRO A 47 -3.72 11.55 8.06
N PHE A 48 -2.50 11.46 8.59
CA PHE A 48 -1.35 10.98 7.84
C PHE A 48 -1.48 9.49 7.48
N GLN A 49 -1.95 8.68 8.43
CA GLN A 49 -2.18 7.26 8.22
C GLN A 49 -3.22 6.99 7.13
N ILE A 50 -4.33 7.75 7.12
CA ILE A 50 -5.36 7.67 6.07
C ILE A 50 -4.76 8.04 4.70
N LEU A 51 -3.98 9.12 4.61
CA LEU A 51 -3.34 9.52 3.35
C LEU A 51 -2.41 8.43 2.81
N VAL A 52 -1.58 7.83 3.68
CA VAL A 52 -0.68 6.73 3.30
C VAL A 52 -1.49 5.52 2.81
N TYR A 53 -2.55 5.13 3.53
CA TYR A 53 -3.37 3.97 3.17
C TYR A 53 -4.13 4.19 1.87
N MET A 54 -4.73 5.36 1.68
CA MET A 54 -5.39 5.73 0.42
C MET A 54 -4.39 5.75 -0.73
N GLY A 55 -3.19 6.26 -0.53
CA GLY A 55 -2.12 6.26 -1.53
C GLY A 55 -1.74 4.83 -1.97
N LEU A 56 -1.57 3.91 -1.02
CA LEU A 56 -1.27 2.51 -1.30
C LEU A 56 -2.39 1.83 -2.09
N VAL A 57 -3.65 2.04 -1.67
CA VAL A 57 -4.82 1.50 -2.39
C VAL A 57 -4.91 2.08 -3.80
N ALA A 58 -4.73 3.39 -3.96
CA ALA A 58 -4.79 4.06 -5.25
C ALA A 58 -3.72 3.53 -6.22
N VAL A 59 -2.48 3.36 -5.75
CA VAL A 59 -1.39 2.75 -6.53
C VAL A 59 -1.73 1.31 -6.91
N GLY A 60 -2.27 0.52 -5.97
CA GLY A 60 -2.69 -0.86 -6.23
C GLY A 60 -3.76 -0.98 -7.32
N ILE A 61 -4.81 -0.16 -7.23
CA ILE A 61 -5.86 -0.07 -8.26
C ILE A 61 -5.26 0.32 -9.61
N LEU A 62 -4.42 1.35 -9.64
CA LEU A 62 -3.82 1.85 -10.87
C LEU A 62 -2.96 0.77 -11.56
N LEU A 63 -2.15 0.03 -10.81
CA LEU A 63 -1.33 -1.07 -11.34
C LEU A 63 -2.18 -2.18 -11.97
N ILE A 64 -3.28 -2.54 -11.31
CA ILE A 64 -4.22 -3.54 -11.82
C ILE A 64 -4.90 -3.06 -13.10
N LEU A 65 -5.37 -1.81 -13.13
CA LEU A 65 -5.99 -1.20 -14.31
C LEU A 65 -5.02 -1.16 -15.50
N ILE A 66 -3.78 -0.70 -15.28
CA ILE A 66 -2.73 -0.68 -16.30
C ILE A 66 -2.48 -2.09 -16.82
N SER A 67 -2.44 -3.10 -15.94
CA SER A 67 -2.25 -4.47 -16.38
C SER A 67 -3.38 -4.98 -17.28
N PHE A 68 -4.63 -4.59 -17.05
CA PHE A 68 -5.75 -4.97 -17.91
C PHE A 68 -5.67 -4.30 -19.27
N ILE A 69 -5.32 -3.02 -19.32
CA ILE A 69 -5.17 -2.26 -20.57
C ILE A 69 -4.05 -2.87 -21.42
N LEU A 70 -2.90 -3.16 -20.81
CA LEU A 70 -1.78 -3.80 -21.51
C LEU A 70 -2.15 -5.22 -21.98
N GLY A 71 -2.87 -5.98 -21.15
CA GLY A 71 -3.34 -7.34 -21.48
C GLY A 71 -4.21 -7.38 -22.73
N ARG A 72 -5.12 -6.42 -22.88
CA ARG A 72 -5.97 -6.30 -24.08
C ARG A 72 -5.15 -5.95 -25.32
N ARG A 73 -4.10 -5.13 -25.19
CA ARG A 73 -3.26 -4.72 -26.33
C ARG A 73 -2.42 -5.87 -26.90
N GLN A 74 -1.95 -6.81 -26.07
CA GLN A 74 -1.25 -8.00 -26.58
C GLN A 74 -2.17 -9.02 -27.22
N SER A 75 -3.43 -9.11 -26.81
CA SER A 75 -4.41 -10.05 -27.38
C SER A 75 -4.94 -9.62 -28.76
N ASN A 76 -4.76 -8.35 -29.14
CA ASN A 76 -5.35 -7.77 -30.36
C ASN A 76 -4.33 -7.54 -31.49
N ASN A 77 -3.08 -7.98 -31.28
CA ASN A 77 -1.98 -7.96 -32.24
C ASN A 77 -1.62 -9.40 -32.62
#